data_AF-A0A963MLK0-F1
#
_entry.id   AF-A0A963MLK0-F1
#
_cell.length_a   1.000
_cell.length_b   1.000
_cell.length_c   1.000
_cell.angle_alpha   90.00
_cell.angle_beta   90.00
_cell.angle_gamma   90.00
#
_symmetry.space_group_name_H-M   'P 1'
#
loop_
_entity.id
_entity.type
_entity.pdbx_description
1 polymer ?
#
loop_
_entity_poly.entity_id
_entity_poly.type
_entity_poly.pdbx_seq_one_letter_code
_entity_poly.pdbx_strand_id
1 'polypeptide(L)'
;TVTHVLGIRAFGTQLLCEQVIGRALRRQSYELNDEGLFSVEYADVFGIPFDFTARPVIAPPQRPRETVQVKAVRPERDALEIRFPRVAGYRVELPEERLSAAFSEESVLELTPDLTGPTVNRNEGIIGEGVDLTVAHLGDVRPSTLVFHLTKRLLYTRWRDPGENPRLHLFGQLKRITRQWLDGDDKRKYLVCKGGTYPAQLMYQELADMACNKITAAITRQFLGERPIKALLDPYNPSGSTAHVRFNTSKTDRWQTSSRHCQINWVVLDSDWEGEFCRVAEAHPRVRAYAKNHGLGLEVPYRYGSETRKYLPDFIVLVDDGHGPEDLLHLIVEIKGYRREDAVEKKATMDTYWVPGVNHLGSHGRWAFAEFCEVYQIETDFKARVEAEFARMIDSLAE
;
A
#
# COMPACT_ATOMS: atom_id res chain seq x y z
N THR A 1 -12.31 18.20 23.09
CA THR A 1 -11.20 19.01 23.64
C THR A 1 -11.58 19.53 24.99
N VAL A 2 -10.61 19.68 25.87
CA VAL A 2 -10.81 20.40 27.13
C VAL A 2 -10.23 21.79 26.92
N THR A 3 -11.08 22.76 26.60
CA THR A 3 -10.65 24.16 26.41
C THR A 3 -10.38 24.84 27.74
N HIS A 4 -11.05 24.41 28.80
CA HIS A 4 -10.99 25.03 30.12
C HIS A 4 -10.99 23.93 31.19
N VAL A 5 -10.11 24.05 32.20
CA VAL A 5 -10.12 23.22 33.40
C VAL A 5 -10.34 24.12 34.62
N LEU A 6 -11.42 23.88 35.36
CA LEU A 6 -11.70 24.57 36.61
C LEU A 6 -11.54 23.61 37.78
N GLY A 7 -10.61 23.90 38.69
CA GLY A 7 -10.45 23.19 39.95
C GLY A 7 -10.99 24.00 41.13
N ILE A 8 -11.95 23.46 41.89
CA ILE A 8 -12.42 24.05 43.15
C ILE A 8 -11.93 23.14 44.29
N ARG A 9 -10.94 23.58 45.07
CA ARG A 9 -10.41 22.83 46.23
C ARG A 9 -9.79 23.75 47.28
N ALA A 10 -9.89 23.38 48.56
CA ALA A 10 -9.15 24.04 49.64
C ALA A 10 -7.64 23.75 49.50
N PHE A 11 -6.84 24.80 49.33
CA PHE A 11 -5.42 24.73 48.97
C PHE A 11 -4.56 24.20 50.12
N GLY A 12 -3.89 23.06 49.93
CA GLY A 12 -2.97 22.50 50.92
C GLY A 12 -1.75 21.73 50.37
N THR A 13 -1.70 21.40 49.06
CA THR A 13 -0.58 20.64 48.47
C THR A 13 -0.25 21.09 47.05
N GLN A 14 1.04 21.01 46.67
CA GLN A 14 1.59 21.44 45.36
C GLN A 14 1.50 20.39 44.24
N LEU A 15 1.00 19.18 44.52
CA LEU A 15 0.87 18.06 43.54
C LEU A 15 -0.28 18.27 42.53
N LEU A 16 -0.73 19.51 42.31
CA LEU A 16 -1.88 19.89 41.47
C LEU A 16 -1.58 19.82 39.96
N CYS A 17 -0.33 20.03 39.56
CA CYS A 17 0.05 20.24 38.17
C CYS A 17 -0.18 19.00 37.30
N GLU A 18 0.26 17.83 37.75
CA GLU A 18 0.23 16.60 36.93
C GLU A 18 -1.21 16.13 36.66
N GLN A 19 -2.10 16.26 37.64
CA GLN A 19 -3.51 15.87 37.51
C GLN A 19 -4.29 16.79 36.56
N VAL A 20 -3.93 18.06 36.50
CA VAL A 20 -4.59 19.05 35.63
C VAL A 20 -4.01 19.01 34.22
N ILE A 21 -2.69 18.92 34.09
CA ILE A 21 -1.99 18.77 32.80
C ILE A 21 -2.47 17.50 32.08
N GLY A 22 -2.56 16.36 32.78
CA GLY A 22 -3.06 15.11 32.17
C GLY A 22 -4.50 15.19 31.63
N ARG A 23 -5.33 16.09 32.16
CA ARG A 23 -6.69 16.35 31.65
C ARG A 23 -6.70 17.29 30.45
N ALA A 24 -5.78 18.26 30.42
CA ALA A 24 -5.61 19.22 29.35
C ALA A 24 -4.92 18.64 28.11
N LEU A 25 -4.11 17.58 28.23
CA LEU A 25 -3.38 16.93 27.13
C LEU A 25 -4.25 16.18 26.10
N ARG A 26 -5.58 16.36 26.10
CA ARG A 26 -6.50 15.71 25.16
C ARG A 26 -6.79 16.60 23.97
N ARG A 27 -6.25 16.23 22.80
CA ARG A 27 -6.43 16.95 21.55
C ARG A 27 -7.88 16.91 21.03
N GLN A 28 -8.30 17.97 20.37
CA GLN A 28 -9.55 18.10 19.63
C GLN A 28 -9.49 17.30 18.35
N SER A 29 -8.36 17.44 17.65
CA SER A 29 -8.15 16.89 16.33
C SER A 29 -6.79 16.21 16.25
N TYR A 30 -6.81 15.05 15.60
CA TYR A 30 -5.64 14.32 15.14
C TYR A 30 -5.47 14.47 13.62
N GLU A 31 -6.14 15.45 13.00
CA GLU A 31 -5.83 15.84 11.63
C GLU A 31 -4.55 16.67 11.61
N LEU A 32 -3.67 16.38 10.66
CA LEU A 32 -2.49 17.18 10.38
C LEU A 32 -2.89 18.46 9.63
N ASN A 33 -2.07 19.51 9.78
CA ASN A 33 -2.13 20.72 8.98
C ASN A 33 -1.39 20.53 7.64
N ASP A 34 -1.34 21.59 6.84
CA ASP A 34 -0.75 21.58 5.49
C ASP A 34 0.78 21.30 5.52
N GLU A 35 1.43 21.55 6.66
CA GLU A 35 2.83 21.20 6.90
C GLU A 35 3.04 19.77 7.44
N GLY A 36 1.99 18.95 7.52
CA GLY A 36 2.07 17.58 8.03
C GLY A 36 2.29 17.50 9.55
N LEU A 37 1.93 18.55 10.29
CA LEU A 37 2.09 18.65 11.74
C LEU A 37 0.73 18.79 12.44
N PHE A 38 0.68 18.43 13.73
CA PHE A 38 -0.50 18.71 14.53
C PHE A 38 -0.53 20.19 14.94
N SER A 39 -1.64 20.88 14.69
CA SER A 39 -1.82 22.27 15.15
C SER A 39 -1.69 22.37 16.68
N VAL A 40 -1.12 23.47 17.17
CA VAL A 40 -1.04 23.71 18.62
C VAL A 40 -2.46 23.96 19.16
N GLU A 41 -2.82 23.27 20.24
CA GLU A 41 -4.07 23.48 20.97
C GLU A 41 -3.73 23.97 22.39
N TYR A 42 -4.48 24.95 22.88
CA TYR A 42 -4.30 25.54 24.20
C TYR A 42 -5.50 25.21 25.10
N ALA A 43 -5.23 25.02 26.39
CA ALA A 43 -6.26 24.80 27.41
C ALA A 43 -6.02 25.77 28.56
N ASP A 44 -7.05 26.53 28.93
CA ASP A 44 -6.98 27.47 30.03
C ASP A 44 -7.24 26.77 31.36
N VAL A 45 -6.37 27.00 32.34
CA VAL A 45 -6.46 26.37 33.66
C VAL A 45 -6.76 27.43 34.71
N PHE A 46 -7.93 27.32 35.34
CA PHE A 46 -8.40 28.26 36.34
C PHE A 46 -8.26 27.69 37.75
N GLY A 47 -7.86 28.54 38.70
CA GLY A 47 -7.76 28.20 40.11
C GLY A 47 -6.40 27.65 40.55
N ILE A 48 -5.33 27.84 39.77
CA ILE A 48 -3.95 27.53 40.19
C ILE A 48 -3.14 28.84 40.27
N PRO A 49 -2.53 29.16 41.43
CA PRO A 49 -1.72 30.37 41.59
C PRO A 49 -0.28 30.14 41.08
N PHE A 50 -0.08 30.09 39.76
CA PHE A 50 1.25 30.13 39.15
C PHE A 50 1.48 31.48 38.46
N ASP A 51 2.49 32.23 38.91
CA ASP A 51 3.15 33.25 38.10
C ASP A 51 4.37 32.59 37.44
N PHE A 52 4.17 31.98 36.26
CA PHE A 52 5.30 31.62 35.40
C PHE A 52 5.68 32.87 34.60
N THR A 53 6.98 33.10 34.38
CA THR A 53 7.54 34.32 33.76
C THR A 53 7.12 34.60 32.31
N ALA A 54 6.19 33.82 31.75
CA ALA A 54 5.67 33.96 30.40
C ALA A 54 4.28 34.60 30.43
N ARG A 55 4.07 35.65 29.63
CA ARG A 55 2.75 36.27 29.45
C ARG A 55 1.78 35.25 28.83
N PRO A 56 0.50 35.22 29.26
CA PRO A 56 -0.50 34.36 28.66
C PRO A 56 -0.63 34.69 27.17
N VAL A 57 -0.41 33.69 26.31
CA VAL A 57 -0.65 33.81 24.87
C VAL A 57 -2.13 33.56 24.66
N ILE A 58 -2.90 34.64 24.52
CA ILE A 58 -4.33 34.56 24.21
C ILE A 58 -4.45 34.14 22.75
N ALA A 59 -4.66 32.84 22.51
CA ALA A 59 -4.99 32.34 21.19
C ALA A 59 -6.43 32.77 20.83
N PRO A 60 -6.67 33.41 19.68
CA PRO A 60 -8.03 33.70 19.25
C PRO A 60 -8.80 32.39 19.08
N PRO A 61 -10.10 32.34 19.44
CA PRO A 61 -10.90 31.13 19.28
C PRO A 61 -10.89 30.69 17.82
N GLN A 62 -10.35 29.51 17.56
CA GLN A 62 -10.36 28.94 16.21
C GLN A 62 -11.80 28.60 15.85
N ARG A 63 -12.25 29.06 14.66
CA ARG A 63 -13.55 28.65 14.14
C ARG A 63 -13.55 27.12 14.02
N PRO A 64 -14.60 26.43 14.51
CA PRO A 64 -14.72 24.99 14.28
C PRO A 64 -14.57 24.71 12.79
N ARG A 65 -13.73 23.73 12.45
CA ARG A 65 -13.61 23.31 11.06
C ARG A 65 -14.99 22.84 10.58
N GLU A 66 -15.38 23.25 9.38
CA GLU A 66 -16.59 22.76 8.75
C GLU A 66 -16.44 21.26 8.55
N THR A 67 -17.32 20.48 9.18
CA THR A 67 -17.32 19.03 9.04
C THR A 67 -18.41 18.62 8.07
N VAL A 68 -18.05 17.76 7.13
CA VAL A 68 -18.99 17.14 6.22
C VAL A 68 -19.12 15.66 6.55
N GLN A 69 -20.33 15.12 6.37
CA GLN A 69 -20.55 13.69 6.46
C GLN A 69 -20.35 13.06 5.09
N VAL A 70 -19.35 12.19 4.99
CA VAL A 70 -19.13 11.30 3.86
C VAL A 70 -20.00 10.07 4.07
N LYS A 71 -20.90 9.77 3.13
CA LYS A 71 -21.82 8.64 3.23
C LYS A 71 -22.30 8.15 1.88
N ALA A 72 -22.70 6.88 1.82
CA ALA A 72 -23.59 6.39 0.77
C ALA A 72 -24.91 7.18 0.78
N VAL A 73 -25.31 7.70 -0.39
CA VAL A 73 -26.58 8.40 -0.59
C VAL A 73 -27.64 7.37 -0.93
N ARG A 74 -28.52 7.11 0.03
CA ARG A 74 -29.56 6.09 -0.06
C ARG A 74 -30.93 6.70 0.24
N PRO A 75 -31.99 6.29 -0.49
CA PRO A 75 -32.01 5.26 -1.54
C PRO A 75 -31.62 5.76 -2.95
N GLU A 76 -31.41 7.06 -3.13
CA GLU A 76 -31.38 7.70 -4.46
C GLU A 76 -30.23 7.22 -5.36
N ARG A 77 -29.14 6.69 -4.78
CA ARG A 77 -27.97 6.21 -5.52
C ARG A 77 -27.68 4.72 -5.29
N ASP A 78 -28.64 3.93 -4.82
CA ASP A 78 -28.46 2.49 -4.56
C ASP A 78 -28.09 1.69 -5.83
N ALA A 79 -28.51 2.15 -7.02
CA ALA A 79 -28.14 1.54 -8.30
C ALA A 79 -26.62 1.64 -8.62
N LEU A 80 -25.88 2.47 -7.89
CA LEU A 80 -24.44 2.67 -8.05
C LEU A 80 -23.63 1.93 -6.97
N GLU A 81 -24.26 1.00 -6.24
CA GLU A 81 -23.60 0.19 -5.23
C GLU A 81 -22.52 -0.71 -5.86
N ILE A 82 -21.30 -0.62 -5.36
CA ILE A 82 -20.20 -1.50 -5.74
C ILE A 82 -19.97 -2.50 -4.60
N ARG A 83 -20.03 -3.79 -4.94
CA ARG A 83 -19.72 -4.90 -4.03
C ARG A 83 -18.35 -5.47 -4.37
N PHE A 84 -17.59 -5.85 -3.36
CA PHE A 84 -16.22 -6.32 -3.56
C PHE A 84 -15.87 -7.41 -2.55
N PRO A 85 -14.98 -8.36 -2.91
CA PRO A 85 -14.57 -9.40 -1.99
C PRO A 85 -13.64 -8.85 -0.90
N ARG A 86 -13.81 -9.31 0.33
CA ARG A 86 -12.85 -9.06 1.42
C ARG A 86 -11.88 -10.23 1.49
N VAL A 87 -10.71 -10.07 0.87
CA VAL A 87 -9.70 -11.13 0.79
C VAL A 87 -8.81 -11.12 2.03
N ALA A 88 -8.79 -12.21 2.77
CA ALA A 88 -7.93 -12.42 3.93
C ALA A 88 -6.56 -13.01 3.57
N GLY A 89 -6.46 -13.72 2.43
CA GLY A 89 -5.19 -14.28 1.94
C GLY A 89 -5.36 -15.10 0.67
N TYR A 90 -4.31 -15.82 0.29
CA TYR A 90 -4.29 -16.64 -0.93
C TYR A 90 -3.78 -18.04 -0.63
N ARG A 91 -4.37 -19.03 -1.28
CA ARG A 91 -3.87 -20.40 -1.31
C ARG A 91 -3.43 -20.72 -2.73
N VAL A 92 -2.17 -21.10 -2.88
CA VAL A 92 -1.56 -21.51 -4.14
C VAL A 92 -1.10 -22.95 -4.01
N GLU A 93 -1.54 -23.79 -4.92
CA GLU A 93 -1.07 -25.18 -5.02
C GLU A 93 0.17 -25.20 -5.91
N LEU A 94 1.35 -25.13 -5.32
CA LEU A 94 2.60 -25.11 -6.08
C LEU A 94 2.88 -26.47 -6.75
N PRO A 95 3.49 -26.51 -7.96
CA PRO A 95 3.85 -27.76 -8.62
C PRO A 95 4.81 -28.61 -7.79
N GLU A 96 4.57 -29.93 -7.78
CA GLU A 96 5.34 -30.86 -6.94
C GLU A 96 6.50 -31.54 -7.67
N GLU A 97 6.47 -31.56 -9.01
CA GLU A 97 7.42 -32.33 -9.82
C GLU A 97 8.27 -31.48 -10.77
N ARG A 98 7.68 -30.52 -11.49
CA ARG A 98 8.39 -29.68 -12.48
C ARG A 98 8.19 -28.20 -12.18
N LEU A 99 9.29 -27.49 -11.96
CA LEU A 99 9.31 -26.06 -11.69
C LEU A 99 9.96 -25.29 -12.85
N SER A 100 9.25 -24.25 -13.27
CA SER A 100 9.67 -23.20 -14.20
C SER A 100 9.18 -21.86 -13.68
N ALA A 101 9.80 -20.76 -14.12
CA ALA A 101 9.46 -19.41 -13.69
C ALA A 101 9.31 -18.48 -14.89
N ALA A 102 8.28 -17.63 -14.85
CA ALA A 102 8.02 -16.55 -15.79
C ALA A 102 8.41 -15.23 -15.12
N PHE A 103 9.65 -14.80 -15.30
CA PHE A 103 10.13 -13.52 -14.77
C PHE A 103 9.60 -12.35 -15.61
N SER A 104 9.32 -11.24 -14.93
CA SER A 104 8.74 -10.02 -15.52
C SER A 104 9.48 -8.78 -15.01
N GLU A 105 8.98 -7.58 -15.31
CA GLU A 105 9.51 -6.33 -14.75
C GLU A 105 9.42 -6.30 -13.23
N GLU A 106 8.34 -6.83 -12.68
CA GLU A 106 8.11 -6.89 -11.23
C GLU A 106 9.04 -7.88 -10.52
N SER A 107 9.76 -8.72 -11.27
CA SER A 107 10.76 -9.65 -10.73
C SER A 107 12.09 -8.99 -10.41
N VAL A 108 12.31 -7.74 -10.82
CA VAL A 108 13.54 -6.98 -10.51
C VAL A 108 13.54 -6.59 -9.03
N LEU A 109 14.67 -6.81 -8.35
CA LEU A 109 14.97 -6.27 -7.03
C LEU A 109 16.16 -5.32 -7.14
N GLU A 110 15.95 -4.05 -6.79
CA GLU A 110 17.01 -3.06 -6.71
C GLU A 110 17.56 -2.97 -5.29
N LEU A 111 18.83 -3.34 -5.11
CA LEU A 111 19.54 -3.08 -3.87
C LEU A 111 20.12 -1.66 -3.92
N THR A 112 19.62 -0.81 -3.03
CA THR A 112 20.08 0.56 -2.83
C THR A 112 20.46 0.77 -1.37
N PRO A 113 21.28 1.79 -1.04
CA PRO A 113 21.56 2.14 0.34
C PRO A 113 20.32 2.45 1.19
N ASP A 114 19.24 2.93 0.56
CA ASP A 114 17.95 3.16 1.24
C ASP A 114 17.32 1.85 1.73
N LEU A 115 17.52 0.75 0.98
CA LEU A 115 16.99 -0.56 1.31
C LEU A 115 17.95 -1.37 2.20
N THR A 116 19.25 -1.32 1.94
CA THR A 116 20.25 -2.16 2.64
C THR A 116 20.86 -1.48 3.86
N GLY A 117 20.59 -0.19 4.07
CA GLY A 117 21.35 0.67 4.96
C GLY A 117 22.65 1.19 4.32
N PRO A 118 23.36 2.10 5.02
CA PRO A 118 24.58 2.72 4.52
C PRO A 118 25.67 1.69 4.26
N THR A 119 26.27 1.75 3.07
CA THR A 119 27.34 0.84 2.61
C THR A 119 28.74 1.28 3.05
N VAL A 120 28.86 2.54 3.49
CA VAL A 120 30.07 3.14 4.06
C VAL A 120 29.64 3.96 5.29
N ASN A 121 30.28 3.70 6.44
CA ASN A 121 30.07 4.46 7.66
C ASN A 121 31.41 4.83 8.26
N ARG A 122 31.66 6.14 8.42
CA ARG A 122 32.83 6.65 9.11
C ARG A 122 32.54 6.72 10.60
N ASN A 123 33.15 5.82 11.36
CA ASN A 123 33.01 5.78 12.81
C ASN A 123 34.21 6.48 13.44
N GLU A 124 33.97 7.62 14.08
CA GLU A 124 34.99 8.39 14.77
C GLU A 124 34.51 8.80 16.17
N GLY A 125 35.40 8.65 17.15
CA GLY A 125 35.19 9.22 18.48
C GLY A 125 35.48 10.72 18.48
N ILE A 126 35.08 11.41 19.56
CA ILE A 126 35.43 12.83 19.77
C ILE A 126 36.95 13.04 19.76
N ILE A 127 37.71 12.03 20.20
CA ILE A 127 39.18 11.98 20.15
C ILE A 127 39.59 10.58 19.70
N GLY A 128 40.50 10.48 18.73
CA GLY A 128 41.04 9.21 18.22
C GLY A 128 41.09 9.15 16.69
N GLU A 129 41.59 8.04 16.15
CA GLU A 129 41.58 7.75 14.72
C GLU A 129 40.18 7.26 14.30
N GLY A 130 39.62 7.85 13.24
CA GLY A 130 38.38 7.39 12.64
C GLY A 130 38.60 6.16 11.77
N VAL A 131 37.63 5.25 11.73
CA VAL A 131 37.66 4.05 10.89
C VAL A 131 36.46 4.03 9.96
N ASP A 132 36.71 3.81 8.67
CA ASP A 132 35.66 3.60 7.68
C ASP A 132 35.23 2.12 7.68
N LEU A 133 34.00 1.87 8.13
CA LEU A 133 33.35 0.57 8.05
C LEU A 133 32.65 0.45 6.69
N THR A 134 33.07 -0.52 5.88
CA THR A 134 32.51 -0.73 4.53
C THR A 134 32.04 -2.17 4.32
N VAL A 135 31.18 -2.35 3.33
CA VAL A 135 30.69 -3.67 2.91
C VAL A 135 31.51 -4.29 1.76
N ALA A 136 32.69 -3.75 1.43
CA ALA A 136 33.48 -4.19 0.27
C ALA A 136 33.88 -5.68 0.33
N HIS A 137 34.09 -6.22 1.54
CA HIS A 137 34.38 -7.64 1.78
C HIS A 137 33.27 -8.59 1.25
N LEU A 138 32.05 -8.09 1.06
CA LEU A 138 30.96 -8.86 0.47
C LEU A 138 31.20 -9.19 -1.01
N GLY A 139 32.10 -8.47 -1.69
CA GLY A 139 32.53 -8.78 -3.06
C GLY A 139 33.26 -10.11 -3.19
N ASP A 140 33.87 -10.61 -2.10
CA ASP A 140 34.62 -11.87 -2.10
C ASP A 140 33.71 -13.11 -1.97
N VAL A 141 32.42 -12.91 -1.71
CA VAL A 141 31.45 -14.00 -1.56
C VAL A 141 31.21 -14.65 -2.93
N ARG A 142 31.49 -15.95 -3.01
CA ARG A 142 31.28 -16.72 -4.23
C ARG A 142 29.80 -16.73 -4.64
N PRO A 143 29.47 -16.48 -5.92
CA PRO A 143 28.08 -16.54 -6.41
C PRO A 143 27.36 -17.85 -6.10
N SER A 144 28.08 -18.98 -6.17
CA SER A 144 27.53 -20.30 -5.81
C SER A 144 27.08 -20.40 -4.35
N THR A 145 27.75 -19.70 -3.42
CA THR A 145 27.35 -19.62 -2.01
C THR A 145 26.04 -18.87 -1.88
N LEU A 146 25.91 -17.74 -2.58
CA LEU A 146 24.69 -16.93 -2.60
C LEU A 146 23.50 -17.71 -3.17
N VAL A 147 23.69 -18.36 -4.33
CA VAL A 147 22.67 -19.22 -4.95
C VAL A 147 22.22 -20.29 -3.98
N PHE A 148 23.14 -20.99 -3.32
CA PHE A 148 22.79 -22.04 -2.36
C PHE A 148 22.01 -21.47 -1.16
N HIS A 149 22.47 -20.35 -0.61
CA HIS A 149 21.82 -19.70 0.53
C HIS A 149 20.38 -19.28 0.20
N LEU A 150 20.18 -18.59 -0.92
CA LEU A 150 18.85 -18.19 -1.39
C LEU A 150 17.96 -19.39 -1.68
N THR A 151 18.49 -20.41 -2.37
CA THR A 151 17.72 -21.64 -2.65
C THR A 151 17.28 -22.33 -1.37
N LYS A 152 18.16 -22.40 -0.37
CA LYS A 152 17.85 -22.98 0.93
C LYS A 152 16.77 -22.15 1.63
N ARG A 153 16.89 -20.82 1.68
CA ARG A 153 15.87 -19.95 2.28
C ARG A 153 14.52 -20.15 1.59
N LEU A 154 14.51 -20.06 0.26
CA LEU A 154 13.35 -20.26 -0.62
C LEU A 154 12.64 -21.58 -0.28
N LEU A 155 13.36 -22.70 -0.29
CA LEU A 155 12.80 -24.01 -0.01
C LEU A 155 12.20 -24.10 1.41
N TYR A 156 12.93 -23.62 2.42
CA TYR A 156 12.54 -23.78 3.83
C TYR A 156 11.41 -22.84 4.26
N THR A 157 11.18 -21.72 3.55
CA THR A 157 10.15 -20.75 3.92
C THR A 157 8.93 -20.76 3.01
N ARG A 158 9.06 -21.18 1.75
CA ARG A 158 7.99 -21.09 0.74
C ARG A 158 7.56 -22.45 0.15
N TRP A 159 8.44 -23.46 0.12
CA TRP A 159 8.15 -24.81 -0.40
C TRP A 159 8.17 -25.86 0.73
N ARG A 160 7.38 -25.57 1.76
CA ARG A 160 7.21 -26.39 2.95
C ARG A 160 5.79 -26.19 3.49
N ASP A 161 5.10 -27.27 3.78
CA ASP A 161 3.81 -27.22 4.44
C ASP A 161 3.99 -26.88 5.94
N PRO A 162 3.06 -26.13 6.56
CA PRO A 162 3.18 -25.73 7.97
C PRO A 162 3.42 -26.93 8.89
N GLY A 163 4.58 -26.96 9.56
CA GLY A 163 4.97 -28.04 10.48
C GLY A 163 5.64 -29.26 9.84
N GLU A 164 5.62 -29.39 8.50
CA GLU A 164 6.21 -30.56 7.81
C GLU A 164 7.70 -30.37 7.47
N ASN A 165 8.37 -31.34 6.86
CA ASN A 165 9.75 -31.14 6.38
C ASN A 165 9.77 -30.40 5.03
N PRO A 166 10.85 -29.65 4.70
CA PRO A 166 10.99 -29.03 3.39
C PRO A 166 11.08 -30.08 2.28
N ARG A 167 10.53 -29.75 1.11
CA ARG A 167 10.49 -30.63 -0.07
C ARG A 167 11.86 -30.70 -0.77
N LEU A 168 12.83 -31.39 -0.16
CA LEU A 168 14.25 -31.43 -0.59
C LEU A 168 14.46 -31.85 -2.06
N HIS A 169 13.57 -32.66 -2.62
CA HIS A 169 13.64 -33.07 -4.03
C HIS A 169 13.51 -31.90 -5.02
N LEU A 170 12.90 -30.79 -4.61
CA LEU A 170 12.76 -29.58 -5.42
C LEU A 170 14.03 -28.72 -5.42
N PHE A 171 15.00 -28.98 -4.54
CA PHE A 171 16.18 -28.12 -4.36
C PHE A 171 16.95 -27.90 -5.65
N GLY A 172 17.16 -28.95 -6.46
CA GLY A 172 17.88 -28.84 -7.72
C GLY A 172 17.21 -27.90 -8.73
N GLN A 173 15.89 -27.94 -8.83
CA GLN A 173 15.11 -27.10 -9.74
C GLN A 173 15.04 -25.66 -9.24
N LEU A 174 14.78 -25.48 -7.94
CA LEU A 174 14.80 -24.16 -7.30
C LEU A 174 16.17 -23.50 -7.41
N LYS A 175 17.26 -24.28 -7.31
CA LYS A 175 18.63 -23.78 -7.51
C LYS A 175 18.85 -23.25 -8.91
N ARG A 176 18.33 -23.95 -9.92
CA ARG A 176 18.39 -23.52 -11.33
C ARG A 176 17.64 -22.20 -11.53
N ILE A 177 16.42 -22.10 -11.01
CA ILE A 177 15.59 -20.87 -11.12
C ILE A 177 16.23 -19.71 -10.34
N THR A 178 16.73 -19.96 -9.14
CA THR A 178 17.42 -18.95 -8.32
C THR A 178 18.68 -18.43 -9.02
N ARG A 179 19.44 -19.32 -9.68
CA ARG A 179 20.58 -18.92 -10.51
C ARG A 179 20.15 -18.08 -11.71
N GLN A 180 19.10 -18.50 -12.42
CA GLN A 180 18.55 -17.73 -13.54
C GLN A 180 18.13 -16.32 -13.11
N TRP A 181 17.50 -16.18 -11.95
CA TRP A 181 17.14 -14.88 -11.40
C TRP A 181 18.38 -14.01 -11.06
N LEU A 182 19.39 -14.60 -10.40
CA LEU A 182 20.63 -13.89 -10.03
C LEU A 182 21.48 -13.47 -11.22
N ASP A 183 21.69 -14.38 -12.18
CA ASP A 183 22.55 -14.14 -13.34
C ASP A 183 21.84 -13.24 -14.39
N GLY A 184 20.51 -13.23 -14.36
CA GLY A 184 19.67 -12.63 -15.40
C GLY A 184 19.45 -13.56 -16.58
N ASP A 185 18.70 -13.08 -17.56
CA ASP A 185 18.61 -13.69 -18.89
C ASP A 185 19.19 -12.74 -19.96
N ASP A 186 19.20 -13.19 -21.21
CA ASP A 186 19.72 -12.41 -22.35
C ASP A 186 19.04 -11.05 -22.52
N LYS A 187 17.86 -10.85 -21.93
CA LYS A 187 17.05 -9.63 -22.07
C LYS A 187 17.17 -8.71 -20.85
N ARG A 188 17.37 -9.25 -19.64
CA ARG A 188 17.28 -8.46 -18.41
C ARG A 188 18.03 -9.07 -17.23
N LYS A 189 18.54 -8.20 -16.35
CA LYS A 189 19.01 -8.55 -15.01
C LYS A 189 17.91 -8.33 -13.99
N TYR A 190 17.68 -9.33 -13.14
CA TYR A 190 16.65 -9.25 -12.09
C TYR A 190 17.19 -8.82 -10.73
N LEU A 191 18.51 -8.84 -10.53
CA LEU A 191 19.17 -8.22 -9.40
C LEU A 191 20.00 -7.03 -9.88
N VAL A 192 19.69 -5.84 -9.38
CA VAL A 192 20.42 -4.61 -9.71
C VAL A 192 20.98 -4.01 -8.42
N CYS A 193 22.30 -3.85 -8.36
CA CYS A 193 22.99 -3.21 -7.24
C CYS A 193 23.34 -1.77 -7.61
N LYS A 194 22.84 -0.79 -6.86
CA LYS A 194 23.15 0.65 -6.99
C LYS A 194 23.77 1.19 -5.70
N GLY A 195 24.53 2.28 -5.78
CA GLY A 195 25.06 2.96 -4.60
C GLY A 195 26.09 2.15 -3.78
N GLY A 196 26.91 1.34 -4.45
CA GLY A 196 27.95 0.53 -3.79
C GLY A 196 27.39 -0.67 -3.01
N THR A 197 26.17 -1.11 -3.32
CA THR A 197 25.60 -2.36 -2.81
C THR A 197 26.19 -3.58 -3.52
N TYR A 198 26.08 -4.74 -2.89
CA TYR A 198 26.63 -6.00 -3.36
C TYR A 198 25.56 -7.10 -3.34
N PRO A 199 25.55 -8.04 -4.31
CA PRO A 199 24.62 -9.16 -4.32
C PRO A 199 24.62 -9.99 -3.03
N ALA A 200 25.79 -10.10 -2.38
CA ALA A 200 25.95 -10.83 -1.14
C ALA A 200 25.22 -10.19 0.07
N GLN A 201 24.69 -8.97 -0.05
CA GLN A 201 23.76 -8.44 0.94
C GLN A 201 22.43 -9.24 0.98
N LEU A 202 22.09 -9.99 -0.08
CA LEU A 202 20.99 -10.97 -0.04
C LEU A 202 21.27 -12.16 0.91
N MET A 203 22.41 -12.21 1.59
CA MET A 203 22.63 -13.09 2.74
C MET A 203 21.88 -12.61 3.99
N TYR A 204 21.50 -11.33 4.06
CA TYR A 204 20.63 -10.80 5.10
C TYR A 204 19.22 -11.35 4.92
N GLN A 205 18.61 -11.83 6.01
CA GLN A 205 17.37 -12.61 5.93
C GLN A 205 16.22 -11.86 5.27
N GLU A 206 16.05 -10.58 5.59
CA GLU A 206 14.97 -9.76 5.04
C GLU A 206 15.10 -9.59 3.51
N LEU A 207 16.31 -9.25 3.04
CA LEU A 207 16.59 -9.10 1.60
C LEU A 207 16.50 -10.46 0.88
N ALA A 208 16.94 -11.55 1.54
CA ALA A 208 16.75 -12.90 1.04
C ALA A 208 15.27 -13.23 0.86
N ASP A 209 14.42 -12.84 1.83
CA ASP A 209 12.98 -13.08 1.77
C ASP A 209 12.30 -12.24 0.67
N MET A 210 12.76 -11.01 0.42
CA MET A 210 12.34 -10.22 -0.74
C MET A 210 12.67 -10.92 -2.06
N ALA A 211 13.92 -11.35 -2.25
CA ALA A 211 14.32 -12.12 -3.43
C ALA A 211 13.51 -13.41 -3.58
N CYS A 212 13.25 -14.11 -2.47
CA CYS A 212 12.41 -15.30 -2.46
C CYS A 212 10.97 -15.00 -2.87
N ASN A 213 10.41 -13.84 -2.50
CA ASN A 213 9.07 -13.42 -2.93
C ASN A 213 9.02 -13.20 -4.44
N LYS A 214 10.02 -12.50 -5.02
CA LYS A 214 10.14 -12.29 -6.48
C LYS A 214 10.17 -13.61 -7.24
N ILE A 215 11.02 -14.56 -6.79
CA ILE A 215 11.15 -15.88 -7.41
C ILE A 215 9.86 -16.69 -7.27
N THR A 216 9.22 -16.65 -6.10
CA THR A 216 7.94 -17.35 -5.87
C THR A 216 6.84 -16.81 -6.75
N ALA A 217 6.72 -15.48 -6.87
CA ALA A 217 5.74 -14.85 -7.75
C ALA A 217 5.97 -15.24 -9.22
N ALA A 218 7.22 -15.27 -9.69
CA ALA A 218 7.54 -15.70 -11.04
C ALA A 218 7.20 -17.17 -11.31
N ILE A 219 7.42 -18.06 -10.33
CA ILE A 219 6.99 -19.47 -10.41
C ILE A 219 5.46 -19.54 -10.44
N THR A 220 4.76 -18.89 -9.52
CA THR A 220 3.29 -18.88 -9.49
C THR A 220 2.71 -18.38 -10.81
N ARG A 221 3.27 -17.29 -11.37
CA ARG A 221 2.85 -16.71 -12.66
C ARG A 221 2.91 -17.71 -13.81
N GLN A 222 3.98 -18.50 -13.87
CA GLN A 222 4.16 -19.53 -14.91
C GLN A 222 3.04 -20.58 -14.92
N PHE A 223 2.39 -20.82 -13.78
CA PHE A 223 1.37 -21.85 -13.63
C PHE A 223 -0.05 -21.31 -13.44
N LEU A 224 -0.29 -20.00 -13.61
CA LEU A 224 -1.62 -19.39 -13.40
C LEU A 224 -2.73 -20.08 -14.20
N GLY A 225 -2.44 -20.50 -15.44
CA GLY A 225 -3.42 -21.20 -16.30
C GLY A 225 -3.63 -22.68 -15.95
N GLU A 226 -2.68 -23.32 -15.27
CA GLU A 226 -2.77 -24.75 -14.91
C GLU A 226 -3.26 -24.95 -13.47
N ARG A 227 -2.91 -24.02 -12.59
CA ARG A 227 -3.13 -24.11 -11.14
C ARG A 227 -3.69 -22.79 -10.64
N PRO A 228 -5.03 -22.64 -10.64
CA PRO A 228 -5.64 -21.38 -10.28
C PRO A 228 -5.40 -21.05 -8.82
N ILE A 229 -5.29 -19.76 -8.54
CA ILE A 229 -5.12 -19.25 -7.20
C ILE A 229 -6.47 -19.21 -6.51
N LYS A 230 -6.51 -19.69 -5.27
CA LYS A 230 -7.73 -19.66 -4.46
C LYS A 230 -7.63 -18.48 -3.50
N ALA A 231 -8.37 -17.40 -3.78
CA ALA A 231 -8.52 -16.31 -2.84
C ALA A 231 -9.32 -16.79 -1.61
N LEU A 232 -8.78 -16.55 -0.42
CA LEU A 232 -9.44 -16.87 0.84
C LEU A 232 -10.17 -15.61 1.31
N LEU A 233 -11.50 -15.67 1.34
CA LEU A 233 -12.33 -14.58 1.84
C LEU A 233 -12.29 -14.51 3.36
N ASP A 234 -12.59 -13.34 3.91
CA ASP A 234 -12.82 -13.17 5.34
C ASP A 234 -13.97 -14.10 5.79
N PRO A 235 -13.76 -14.90 6.85
CA PRO A 235 -14.72 -15.93 7.26
C PRO A 235 -16.01 -15.36 7.87
N TYR A 236 -15.99 -14.12 8.36
CA TYR A 236 -17.14 -13.50 9.01
C TYR A 236 -17.82 -12.48 8.10
N ASN A 237 -17.03 -11.72 7.34
CA ASN A 237 -17.54 -10.71 6.41
C ASN A 237 -16.89 -10.85 5.03
N PRO A 238 -17.31 -11.83 4.21
CA PRO A 238 -16.65 -12.16 2.94
C PRO A 238 -16.82 -11.10 1.84
N SER A 239 -17.78 -10.19 1.98
CA SER A 239 -18.10 -9.17 0.97
C SER A 239 -18.20 -7.78 1.61
N GLY A 240 -17.56 -6.80 1.00
CA GLY A 240 -17.75 -5.39 1.29
C GLY A 240 -18.73 -4.73 0.32
N SER A 241 -19.23 -3.57 0.71
CA SER A 241 -20.13 -2.75 -0.10
C SER A 241 -19.93 -1.26 0.19
N THR A 242 -20.01 -0.44 -0.86
CA THR A 242 -20.03 1.03 -0.76
C THR A 242 -21.23 1.55 0.03
N ALA A 243 -22.31 0.77 0.16
CA ALA A 243 -23.51 1.14 0.91
C ALA A 243 -23.26 1.32 2.42
N HIS A 244 -22.16 0.78 2.94
CA HIS A 244 -21.79 0.85 4.35
C HIS A 244 -20.86 2.02 4.69
N VAL A 245 -20.42 2.79 3.70
CA VAL A 245 -19.52 3.93 3.93
C VAL A 245 -20.27 5.03 4.67
N ARG A 246 -19.75 5.39 5.86
CA ARG A 246 -20.23 6.53 6.65
C ARG A 246 -19.17 7.00 7.63
N PHE A 247 -18.69 8.23 7.47
CA PHE A 247 -17.79 8.89 8.42
C PHE A 247 -17.90 10.42 8.30
N ASN A 248 -17.32 11.14 9.26
CA ASN A 248 -17.24 12.60 9.20
C ASN A 248 -15.79 13.00 8.94
N THR A 249 -15.58 14.07 8.19
CA THR A 249 -14.25 14.64 7.95
C THR A 249 -14.31 16.16 7.96
N SER A 250 -13.22 16.82 8.36
CA SER A 250 -13.02 18.26 8.19
C SER A 250 -12.04 18.62 7.08
N LYS A 251 -11.58 17.65 6.27
CA LYS A 251 -10.74 17.93 5.12
C LYS A 251 -11.47 18.82 4.11
N THR A 252 -10.79 19.89 3.68
CA THR A 252 -11.28 20.83 2.67
C THR A 252 -11.15 20.28 1.26
N ASP A 253 -10.11 19.48 1.02
CA ASP A 253 -9.85 18.88 -0.28
C ASP A 253 -10.74 17.65 -0.46
N ARG A 254 -11.86 17.88 -1.13
CA ARG A 254 -12.91 16.89 -1.36
C ARG A 254 -13.61 17.14 -2.68
N TRP A 255 -13.93 16.07 -3.39
CA TRP A 255 -14.68 16.10 -4.63
C TRP A 255 -16.16 15.79 -4.36
N GLN A 256 -17.06 16.70 -4.76
CA GLN A 256 -18.50 16.45 -4.69
C GLN A 256 -18.89 15.53 -5.84
N THR A 257 -19.34 14.32 -5.52
CA THR A 257 -19.54 13.30 -6.56
C THR A 257 -20.86 13.48 -7.31
N SER A 258 -20.81 13.14 -8.59
CA SER A 258 -21.98 13.05 -9.46
C SER A 258 -22.94 11.95 -8.99
N SER A 259 -24.22 12.29 -8.92
CA SER A 259 -25.28 11.33 -8.62
C SER A 259 -25.49 10.26 -9.68
N ARG A 260 -24.83 10.39 -10.84
CA ARG A 260 -24.89 9.43 -11.94
C ARG A 260 -23.79 8.37 -11.89
N HIS A 261 -22.71 8.62 -11.15
CA HIS A 261 -21.50 7.78 -11.22
C HIS A 261 -20.95 7.38 -9.84
N CYS A 262 -21.40 7.93 -8.72
CA CYS A 262 -20.93 7.50 -7.41
C CYS A 262 -22.05 7.43 -6.37
N GLN A 263 -22.15 6.30 -5.65
CA GLN A 263 -23.08 6.15 -4.53
C GLN A 263 -22.72 7.07 -3.35
N ILE A 264 -21.43 7.34 -3.12
CA ILE A 264 -20.93 8.10 -1.98
C ILE A 264 -20.96 9.59 -2.33
N ASN A 265 -21.47 10.47 -1.46
CA ASN A 265 -21.64 11.91 -1.76
C ASN A 265 -20.35 12.71 -1.93
N TRP A 266 -19.27 12.31 -1.27
CA TRP A 266 -17.99 13.01 -1.26
C TRP A 266 -16.83 12.01 -1.40
N VAL A 267 -15.85 12.34 -2.23
CA VAL A 267 -14.54 11.69 -2.23
C VAL A 267 -13.55 12.61 -1.52
N VAL A 268 -12.91 12.12 -0.48
CA VAL A 268 -11.85 12.86 0.23
C VAL A 268 -10.57 12.73 -0.56
N LEU A 269 -9.93 13.84 -0.89
CA LEU A 269 -8.71 13.87 -1.71
C LEU A 269 -7.47 13.91 -0.82
N ASP A 270 -6.48 13.13 -1.19
CA ASP A 270 -5.13 13.11 -0.62
C ASP A 270 -4.10 13.68 -1.61
N SER A 271 -4.49 13.88 -2.88
CA SER A 271 -3.73 14.64 -3.88
C SER A 271 -4.64 15.22 -4.97
N ASP A 272 -4.14 16.22 -5.70
CA ASP A 272 -4.84 16.82 -6.85
C ASP A 272 -5.13 15.79 -7.96
N TRP A 273 -4.29 14.75 -8.08
CA TRP A 273 -4.44 13.66 -9.04
C TRP A 273 -5.74 12.90 -8.89
N GLU A 274 -6.16 12.66 -7.65
CA GLU A 274 -7.40 11.95 -7.35
C GLU A 274 -8.63 12.78 -7.72
N GLY A 275 -8.53 14.11 -7.57
CA GLY A 275 -9.60 15.04 -7.96
C GLY A 275 -9.79 15.04 -9.47
N GLU A 276 -8.69 15.09 -10.22
CA GLU A 276 -8.77 14.97 -11.68
C GLU A 276 -9.28 13.61 -12.13
N PHE A 277 -8.83 12.53 -11.48
CA PHE A 277 -9.33 11.20 -11.79
C PHE A 277 -10.85 11.11 -11.60
N CYS A 278 -11.40 11.69 -10.52
CA CYS A 278 -12.84 11.77 -10.33
C CYS A 278 -13.53 12.49 -11.51
N ARG A 279 -12.98 13.62 -11.96
CA ARG A 279 -13.51 14.37 -13.11
C ARG A 279 -13.52 13.53 -14.40
N VAL A 280 -12.42 12.81 -14.67
CA VAL A 280 -12.27 11.96 -15.87
C VAL A 280 -13.20 10.75 -15.81
N ALA A 281 -13.27 10.07 -14.65
CA ALA A 281 -14.15 8.93 -14.44
C ALA A 281 -15.63 9.32 -14.62
N GLU A 282 -16.05 10.47 -14.11
CA GLU A 282 -17.43 10.97 -14.27
C GLU A 282 -17.77 11.44 -15.70
N ALA A 283 -16.77 11.76 -16.52
CA ALA A 283 -16.96 12.18 -17.90
C ALA A 283 -16.88 11.02 -18.90
N HIS A 284 -16.26 9.89 -18.52
CA HIS A 284 -15.98 8.79 -19.43
C HIS A 284 -17.23 7.97 -19.75
N PRO A 285 -17.58 7.76 -21.04
CA PRO A 285 -18.86 7.15 -21.43
C PRO A 285 -19.02 5.68 -21.02
N ARG A 286 -17.91 4.97 -20.83
CA ARG A 286 -17.90 3.56 -20.39
C ARG A 286 -17.91 3.40 -18.87
N VAL A 287 -17.72 4.46 -18.09
CA VAL A 287 -17.76 4.35 -16.62
C VAL A 287 -19.20 4.37 -16.16
N ARG A 288 -19.60 3.36 -15.39
CA ARG A 288 -20.94 3.22 -14.83
C ARG A 288 -21.00 3.68 -13.39
N ALA A 289 -20.00 3.30 -12.60
CA ALA A 289 -19.86 3.77 -11.23
C ALA A 289 -18.39 3.82 -10.83
N TYR A 290 -18.05 4.60 -9.81
CA TYR A 290 -16.74 4.55 -9.16
C TYR A 290 -16.87 4.83 -7.66
N ALA A 291 -15.87 4.40 -6.89
CA ALA A 291 -15.75 4.72 -5.47
C ALA A 291 -14.28 4.78 -5.06
N LYS A 292 -13.92 5.81 -4.28
CA LYS A 292 -12.63 5.84 -3.57
C LYS A 292 -12.67 4.87 -2.40
N ASN A 293 -11.59 4.14 -2.17
CA ASN A 293 -11.41 3.24 -1.03
C ASN A 293 -11.08 4.00 0.27
N HIS A 294 -11.89 5.00 0.61
CA HIS A 294 -11.78 5.74 1.86
C HIS A 294 -12.91 5.32 2.80
N GLY A 295 -12.57 4.61 3.88
CA GLY A 295 -13.58 4.05 4.80
C GLY A 295 -14.40 2.88 4.20
N LEU A 296 -13.96 2.34 3.06
CA LEU A 296 -14.60 1.23 2.35
C LEU A 296 -14.10 -0.14 2.88
N GLY A 297 -12.81 -0.24 3.16
CA GLY A 297 -12.17 -1.45 3.70
C GLY A 297 -11.88 -2.50 2.63
N LEU A 298 -11.64 -2.09 1.39
CA LEU A 298 -11.04 -2.97 0.38
C LEU A 298 -9.55 -3.10 0.70
N GLU A 299 -9.16 -4.24 1.25
CA GLU A 299 -7.79 -4.53 1.65
C GLU A 299 -7.21 -5.66 0.80
N VAL A 300 -5.98 -5.47 0.33
CA VAL A 300 -5.21 -6.46 -0.43
C VAL A 300 -4.06 -6.92 0.47
N PRO A 301 -4.12 -8.13 1.04
CA PRO A 301 -2.99 -8.67 1.79
C PRO A 301 -1.83 -8.92 0.84
N TYR A 302 -0.61 -8.49 1.20
CA TYR A 302 0.62 -8.73 0.43
C TYR A 302 1.80 -8.99 1.37
N ARG A 303 2.89 -9.53 0.82
CA ARG A 303 4.13 -9.76 1.57
C ARG A 303 5.18 -8.74 1.18
N TYR A 304 5.80 -8.11 2.17
CA TYR A 304 6.94 -7.22 1.99
C TYR A 304 8.09 -7.76 2.84
N GLY A 305 9.11 -8.34 2.19
CA GLY A 305 10.14 -9.13 2.86
C GLY A 305 9.51 -10.27 3.68
N SER A 306 9.71 -10.22 5.00
CA SER A 306 9.22 -11.20 5.98
C SER A 306 7.84 -10.87 6.54
N GLU A 307 7.36 -9.64 6.35
CA GLU A 307 6.12 -9.15 6.94
C GLU A 307 4.92 -9.32 6.01
N THR A 308 3.75 -9.56 6.60
CA THR A 308 2.48 -9.46 5.88
C THR A 308 1.92 -8.07 6.13
N ARG A 309 1.64 -7.34 5.05
CA ARG A 309 1.09 -5.99 5.08
C ARG A 309 -0.23 -5.95 4.33
N LYS A 310 -0.97 -4.86 4.53
CA LYS A 310 -2.22 -4.60 3.83
C LYS A 310 -2.01 -3.41 2.91
N TYR A 311 -2.37 -3.60 1.65
CA TYR A 311 -2.42 -2.55 0.65
C TYR A 311 -3.86 -2.11 0.48
N LEU A 312 -4.09 -0.79 0.48
CA LEU A 312 -5.37 -0.17 0.24
C LEU A 312 -5.28 0.50 -1.14
N PRO A 313 -5.87 -0.11 -2.19
CA PRO A 313 -5.91 0.54 -3.51
C PRO A 313 -6.78 1.79 -3.49
N ASP A 314 -6.50 2.77 -4.35
CA ASP A 314 -7.19 4.07 -4.29
C ASP A 314 -8.65 4.02 -4.73
N PHE A 315 -8.97 3.42 -5.88
CA PHE A 315 -10.31 3.44 -6.47
C PHE A 315 -10.78 2.07 -6.98
N ILE A 316 -12.10 1.89 -6.97
CA ILE A 316 -12.80 0.85 -7.74
C ILE A 316 -13.67 1.55 -8.78
N VAL A 317 -13.61 1.12 -10.03
CA VAL A 317 -14.41 1.64 -11.13
C VAL A 317 -15.17 0.49 -11.80
N LEU A 318 -16.47 0.65 -11.99
CA LEU A 318 -17.28 -0.23 -12.83
C LEU A 318 -17.24 0.28 -14.27
N VAL A 319 -16.71 -0.53 -15.16
CA VAL A 319 -16.50 -0.19 -16.57
C VAL A 319 -17.32 -1.12 -17.47
N ASP A 320 -17.97 -0.53 -18.46
CA ASP A 320 -18.60 -1.22 -19.58
C ASP A 320 -17.54 -1.49 -20.65
N ASP A 321 -17.01 -2.70 -20.66
CA ASP A 321 -15.99 -3.18 -21.60
C ASP A 321 -16.60 -3.94 -22.80
N GLY A 322 -17.91 -3.80 -23.03
CA GLY A 322 -18.61 -4.41 -24.16
C GLY A 322 -19.27 -5.76 -23.87
N HIS A 323 -19.16 -6.29 -22.64
CA HIS A 323 -19.85 -7.53 -22.21
C HIS A 323 -21.31 -7.30 -21.78
N GLY A 324 -21.79 -6.05 -21.84
CA GLY A 324 -23.15 -5.66 -21.51
C GLY A 324 -23.34 -5.24 -20.05
N PRO A 325 -24.52 -4.71 -19.71
CA PRO A 325 -24.76 -4.08 -18.40
C PRO A 325 -24.77 -5.05 -17.22
N GLU A 326 -24.92 -6.36 -17.47
CA GLU A 326 -24.97 -7.40 -16.44
C GLU A 326 -23.59 -8.01 -16.13
N ASP A 327 -22.55 -7.66 -16.91
CA ASP A 327 -21.19 -8.18 -16.75
C ASP A 327 -20.16 -7.06 -16.86
N LEU A 328 -20.26 -6.07 -15.98
CA LEU A 328 -19.32 -4.96 -15.90
C LEU A 328 -17.97 -5.38 -15.29
N LEU A 329 -16.90 -4.82 -15.84
CA LEU A 329 -15.55 -5.00 -15.32
C LEU A 329 -15.33 -4.14 -14.07
N HIS A 330 -14.93 -4.78 -12.97
CA HIS A 330 -14.49 -4.12 -11.74
C HIS A 330 -13.00 -3.80 -11.85
N LEU A 331 -12.69 -2.54 -12.15
CA LEU A 331 -11.35 -2.06 -12.36
C LEU A 331 -10.82 -1.40 -11.10
N ILE A 332 -9.81 -2.01 -10.48
CA ILE A 332 -9.06 -1.37 -9.40
C ILE A 332 -8.03 -0.42 -10.03
N VAL A 333 -8.10 0.84 -9.61
CA VAL A 333 -7.20 1.89 -10.09
C VAL A 333 -6.37 2.40 -8.93
N GLU A 334 -5.05 2.34 -9.10
CA GLU A 334 -4.08 2.96 -8.22
C GLU A 334 -3.49 4.20 -8.89
N ILE A 335 -3.53 5.33 -8.19
CA ILE A 335 -2.99 6.60 -8.66
C ILE A 335 -1.62 6.79 -8.03
N LYS A 336 -0.58 6.42 -8.78
CA LYS A 336 0.79 6.44 -8.27
C LYS A 336 1.59 7.61 -8.77
N GLY A 337 2.28 8.16 -7.79
CA GLY A 337 3.42 9.01 -8.01
C GLY A 337 4.69 8.22 -8.39
N TYR A 338 5.80 8.60 -7.76
CA TYR A 338 7.09 7.93 -7.89
C TYR A 338 7.05 6.45 -7.43
N ARG A 339 7.62 5.53 -8.23
CA ARG A 339 7.73 4.10 -7.90
C ARG A 339 8.87 3.82 -6.91
N ARG A 340 8.52 3.42 -5.68
CA ARG A 340 9.44 2.76 -4.73
C ARG A 340 9.24 1.23 -4.77
N GLU A 341 10.16 0.47 -4.18
CA GLU A 341 10.13 -1.01 -4.20
C GLU A 341 8.82 -1.58 -3.63
N ASP A 342 8.20 -0.92 -2.65
CA ASP A 342 6.90 -1.32 -2.09
C ASP A 342 5.76 -1.25 -3.12
N ALA A 343 5.87 -0.34 -4.11
CA ALA A 343 4.91 -0.25 -5.21
C ALA A 343 4.98 -1.48 -6.11
N VAL A 344 6.19 -1.96 -6.38
CA VAL A 344 6.41 -3.16 -7.22
C VAL A 344 5.78 -4.40 -6.58
N GLU A 345 5.92 -4.57 -5.27
CA GLU A 345 5.32 -5.70 -4.54
C GLU A 345 3.78 -5.64 -4.53
N LYS A 346 3.20 -4.44 -4.43
CA LYS A 346 1.74 -4.24 -4.52
C LYS A 346 1.22 -4.65 -5.90
N LYS A 347 1.83 -4.14 -6.98
CA LYS A 347 1.50 -4.52 -8.36
C LYS A 347 1.64 -6.03 -8.58
N ALA A 348 2.79 -6.59 -8.21
CA ALA A 348 3.04 -8.02 -8.35
C ALA A 348 1.97 -8.86 -7.63
N THR A 349 1.49 -8.39 -6.48
CA THR A 349 0.44 -9.06 -5.72
C THR A 349 -0.90 -9.00 -6.43
N MET A 350 -1.27 -7.85 -6.99
CA MET A 350 -2.50 -7.69 -7.76
C MET A 350 -2.54 -8.60 -8.98
N ASP A 351 -1.49 -8.54 -9.80
CA ASP A 351 -1.40 -9.27 -11.06
C ASP A 351 -1.25 -10.78 -10.86
N THR A 352 -0.49 -11.17 -9.83
CA THR A 352 -0.14 -12.57 -9.63
C THR A 352 -1.11 -13.29 -8.71
N TYR A 353 -1.74 -12.64 -7.73
CA TYR A 353 -2.56 -13.33 -6.71
C TYR A 353 -3.98 -12.82 -6.60
N TRP A 354 -4.17 -11.51 -6.42
CA TRP A 354 -5.49 -10.97 -6.06
C TRP A 354 -6.47 -11.05 -7.24
N VAL A 355 -6.12 -10.48 -8.40
CA VAL A 355 -7.01 -10.48 -9.58
C VAL A 355 -7.30 -11.90 -10.08
N PRO A 356 -6.28 -12.76 -10.31
CA PRO A 356 -6.57 -14.14 -10.71
C PRO A 356 -7.38 -14.91 -9.66
N GLY A 357 -7.08 -14.70 -8.37
CA GLY A 357 -7.75 -15.39 -7.27
C GLY A 357 -9.22 -15.00 -7.12
N VAL A 358 -9.52 -13.70 -7.24
CA VAL A 358 -10.90 -13.19 -7.19
C VAL A 358 -11.69 -13.62 -8.43
N ASN A 359 -11.10 -13.51 -9.63
CA ASN A 359 -11.75 -13.94 -10.86
C ASN A 359 -12.04 -15.44 -10.86
N HIS A 360 -11.16 -16.25 -10.27
CA HIS A 360 -11.40 -17.68 -10.11
C HIS A 360 -12.56 -18.01 -9.15
N LEU A 361 -12.83 -17.17 -8.13
CA LEU A 361 -13.98 -17.37 -7.25
C LEU A 361 -15.32 -17.18 -7.97
N GLY A 362 -15.38 -16.33 -8.99
CA GLY A 362 -16.58 -16.06 -9.80
C GLY A 362 -17.75 -15.40 -9.06
N SER A 363 -17.60 -15.08 -7.77
CA SER A 363 -18.70 -14.59 -6.92
C SER A 363 -18.90 -13.08 -6.94
N HIS A 364 -17.93 -12.32 -7.45
CA HIS A 364 -17.94 -10.84 -7.44
C HIS A 364 -17.70 -10.26 -8.84
N GLY A 365 -18.07 -10.98 -9.90
CA GLY A 365 -17.85 -10.54 -11.28
C GLY A 365 -16.38 -10.61 -11.73
N ARG A 366 -16.07 -9.91 -12.82
CA ARG A 366 -14.73 -9.83 -13.40
C ARG A 366 -13.96 -8.64 -12.84
N TRP A 367 -12.69 -8.84 -12.52
CA TRP A 367 -11.80 -7.85 -11.95
C TRP A 367 -10.56 -7.66 -12.81
N ALA A 368 -10.07 -6.42 -12.84
CA ALA A 368 -8.79 -6.05 -13.41
C ALA A 368 -8.08 -5.02 -12.51
N PHE A 369 -6.78 -4.86 -12.71
CA PHE A 369 -5.95 -3.93 -11.97
C PHE A 369 -5.16 -3.05 -12.93
N ALA A 370 -5.04 -1.77 -12.61
CA ALA A 370 -4.20 -0.85 -13.35
C ALA A 370 -3.59 0.24 -12.46
N GLU A 371 -2.38 0.65 -12.81
CA GLU A 371 -1.64 1.71 -12.14
C GLU A 371 -1.43 2.91 -13.07
N PHE A 372 -1.83 4.10 -12.63
CA PHE A 372 -1.43 5.35 -13.27
C PHE A 372 -0.05 5.74 -12.78
N CYS A 373 0.98 5.59 -13.61
CA CYS A 373 2.39 5.82 -13.24
C CYS A 373 3.04 7.03 -13.94
N GLU A 374 2.41 7.63 -14.95
CA GLU A 374 3.09 8.56 -15.85
C GLU A 374 2.36 9.86 -16.11
N VAL A 375 2.40 10.79 -15.16
CA VAL A 375 1.99 12.16 -15.50
C VAL A 375 2.86 13.21 -14.78
N TYR A 376 4.16 12.94 -14.62
CA TYR A 376 5.05 13.85 -13.90
C TYR A 376 5.64 15.02 -14.70
N GLN A 377 5.24 15.28 -15.96
CA GLN A 377 6.00 16.25 -16.75
C GLN A 377 5.29 17.39 -17.46
N ILE A 378 3.96 17.49 -17.57
CA ILE A 378 3.35 18.68 -18.22
C ILE A 378 1.96 18.99 -17.62
N GLU A 379 1.87 20.00 -16.76
CA GLU A 379 0.60 20.55 -16.24
C GLU A 379 -0.35 21.01 -17.35
N THR A 380 0.17 21.42 -18.51
CA THR A 380 -0.61 22.03 -19.59
C THR A 380 -1.45 21.02 -20.40
N ASP A 381 -1.06 19.74 -20.45
CA ASP A 381 -1.79 18.66 -21.16
C ASP A 381 -2.28 17.53 -20.24
N PHE A 382 -2.20 17.74 -18.93
CA PHE A 382 -2.51 16.78 -17.87
C PHE A 382 -3.90 16.14 -18.03
N LYS A 383 -4.92 16.95 -18.34
CA LYS A 383 -6.32 16.50 -18.46
C LYS A 383 -6.50 15.50 -19.61
N ALA A 384 -5.93 15.83 -20.77
CA ALA A 384 -6.00 14.98 -21.95
C ALA A 384 -5.18 13.70 -21.78
N ARG A 385 -4.09 13.75 -21.02
CA ARG A 385 -3.26 12.57 -20.72
C ARG A 385 -3.95 11.60 -19.78
N VAL A 386 -4.55 12.07 -18.68
CA VAL A 386 -5.30 11.18 -17.77
C VAL A 386 -6.46 10.53 -18.52
N GLU A 387 -7.16 11.28 -19.37
CA GLU A 387 -8.24 10.75 -20.21
C GLU A 387 -7.73 9.72 -21.24
N ALA A 388 -6.66 10.01 -21.97
CA ALA A 388 -6.08 9.09 -22.95
C ALA A 388 -5.47 7.83 -22.31
N GLU A 389 -4.83 7.98 -21.16
CA GLU A 389 -4.25 6.87 -20.40
C GLU A 389 -5.36 5.98 -19.83
N PHE A 390 -6.40 6.57 -19.25
CA PHE A 390 -7.57 5.83 -18.77
C PHE A 390 -8.30 5.11 -19.90
N ALA A 391 -8.48 5.76 -21.05
CA ALA A 391 -9.07 5.13 -22.23
C ALA A 391 -8.21 3.96 -22.73
N ARG A 392 -6.89 4.16 -22.87
CA ARG A 392 -5.96 3.10 -23.28
C ARG A 392 -5.96 1.93 -22.30
N MET A 393 -6.03 2.22 -21.01
CA MET A 393 -6.11 1.24 -19.94
C MET A 393 -7.37 0.41 -20.05
N ILE A 394 -8.54 1.04 -20.24
CA ILE A 394 -9.80 0.33 -20.49
C ILE A 394 -9.70 -0.52 -21.76
N ASP A 395 -9.19 0.04 -22.86
CA ASP A 395 -9.08 -0.68 -24.13
C ASP A 395 -8.14 -1.90 -24.01
N SER A 396 -7.02 -1.79 -23.30
CA SER A 396 -6.08 -2.91 -23.08
C SER A 396 -6.62 -4.04 -22.21
N LEU A 397 -7.68 -3.78 -21.45
CA LEU A 397 -8.34 -4.76 -20.56
C LEU A 397 -9.62 -5.34 -21.15
N ALA A 398 -10.10 -4.77 -22.26
CA ALA A 398 -11.28 -5.24 -22.99
C ALA A 398 -10.94 -6.29 -24.06
N GLU A 399 -9.66 -6.38 -24.46
CA GLU A 399 -9.09 -7.47 -25.29
C GLU A 399 -8.83 -8.73 -24.47
#